data_AF-A0A7W1SVX5-F1
#
_entry.id   AF-A0A7W1SVX5-F1
#
_cell.length_a   1.000
_cell.length_b   1.000
_cell.length_c   1.000
_cell.angle_alpha   90.00
_cell.angle_beta   90.00
_cell.angle_gamma   90.00
#
_symmetry.space_group_name_H-M   'P 1'
#
loop_
_entity.id
_entity.type
_entity.pdbx_description
1 polymer ?
#
loop_
_entity_poly.entity_id
_entity_poly.type
_entity_poly.pdbx_seq_one_letter_code
_entity_poly.pdbx_strand_id
1 'polypeptide(L)'
;MKTNLDGILALDPAELLELLNDSPSKLASSSRPLRPKRTKEAAAELQRLLRNHVDQWLETGMQYGGAEAPGSRNFRVAEQSAWLEEGTAEEKRFALLPRSFPGNHTFSINFPLSGDPAETPLLMKFHLKNADAKNPHSAFLEAESLTMMLLMSDLRFRIAKCRYETCREPYFFLQKRQKKVWENGLFCCLAHNRAATATKRVRIRRNECQQRLIMLAAAQLRKRSQRGNEWYSDRSLKQELVTGVNRGIARDPNFQQDGITINWVTRHQSSIHSYAWHQSL
;
A
#
# COMPACT_ATOMS: atom_id res chain seq x y z
N MET A 1 -19.96 -35.96 -20.38
CA MET A 1 -18.96 -35.02 -20.93
C MET A 1 -18.19 -34.41 -19.77
N LYS A 2 -16.89 -34.72 -19.61
CA LYS A 2 -16.03 -34.02 -18.65
C LYS A 2 -15.73 -32.65 -19.26
N THR A 3 -16.36 -31.59 -18.74
CA THR A 3 -15.99 -30.21 -19.09
C THR A 3 -14.58 -29.96 -18.60
N ASN A 4 -13.66 -29.78 -19.53
CA ASN A 4 -12.25 -29.47 -19.30
C ASN A 4 -12.13 -28.04 -18.73
N LEU A 5 -12.47 -27.87 -17.45
CA LEU A 5 -12.28 -26.64 -16.68
C LEU A 5 -10.80 -26.32 -16.45
N ASP A 6 -9.93 -27.33 -16.56
CA ASP A 6 -8.48 -27.20 -16.35
C ASP A 6 -7.82 -26.29 -17.40
N GLY A 7 -8.38 -26.20 -18.62
CA GLY A 7 -7.89 -25.30 -19.67
C GLY A 7 -8.38 -23.86 -19.59
N ILE A 8 -9.52 -23.60 -18.92
CA ILE A 8 -10.16 -22.27 -18.85
C ILE A 8 -9.68 -21.49 -17.62
N LEU A 9 -9.15 -22.18 -16.60
CA LEU A 9 -8.70 -21.59 -15.34
C LEU A 9 -7.18 -21.55 -15.17
N ALA A 10 -6.40 -21.96 -16.18
CA ALA A 10 -4.94 -21.98 -16.12
C ALA A 10 -4.36 -20.56 -16.29
N LEU A 11 -4.39 -19.76 -15.22
CA LEU A 11 -3.62 -18.52 -15.16
C LEU A 11 -2.13 -18.85 -15.04
N ASP A 12 -1.35 -18.58 -16.08
CA ASP A 12 0.10 -18.72 -16.01
C ASP A 12 0.68 -17.70 -15.02
N PRO A 13 1.33 -18.13 -13.92
CA PRO A 13 1.92 -17.23 -12.95
C PRO A 13 2.98 -16.31 -13.58
N ALA A 14 3.80 -16.83 -14.48
CA ALA A 14 4.83 -16.02 -15.13
C ALA A 14 4.18 -14.91 -15.97
N GLU A 15 3.12 -15.25 -16.69
CA GLU A 15 2.36 -14.31 -17.50
C GLU A 15 1.70 -13.21 -16.66
N LEU A 16 1.12 -13.57 -15.52
CA LEU A 16 0.52 -12.60 -14.61
C LEU A 16 1.57 -11.62 -14.06
N LEU A 17 2.74 -12.11 -13.68
CA LEU A 17 3.83 -11.23 -13.23
C LEU A 17 4.33 -10.33 -14.35
N GLU A 18 4.43 -10.81 -15.58
CA GLU A 18 4.76 -9.96 -16.73
C GLU A 18 3.73 -8.85 -16.90
N LEU A 19 2.43 -9.17 -16.89
CA LEU A 19 1.36 -8.16 -16.99
C LEU A 19 1.42 -7.13 -15.85
N LEU A 20 1.77 -7.58 -14.64
CA LEU A 20 1.87 -6.73 -13.47
C LEU A 20 3.17 -5.92 -13.40
N ASN A 21 4.30 -6.39 -13.94
CA ASN A 21 5.61 -5.75 -13.76
C ASN A 21 6.16 -5.07 -15.02
N ASP A 22 5.88 -5.58 -16.23
CA ASP A 22 6.52 -5.07 -17.44
C ASP A 22 6.06 -3.66 -17.83
N SER A 23 6.72 -3.06 -18.83
CA SER A 23 6.24 -1.81 -19.42
C SER A 23 5.18 -2.10 -20.50
N PRO A 24 4.21 -1.19 -20.73
CA PRO A 24 3.21 -1.35 -21.79
C PRO A 24 3.84 -1.57 -23.18
N SER A 25 5.01 -0.98 -23.43
CA SER A 25 5.78 -1.17 -24.65
C SER A 25 6.24 -2.62 -24.87
N LYS A 26 6.67 -3.32 -23.81
CA LYS A 26 7.05 -4.74 -23.89
C LYS A 26 5.82 -5.64 -24.04
N LEU A 27 4.72 -5.27 -23.40
CA LEU A 27 3.45 -5.99 -23.51
C LEU A 27 2.86 -5.92 -24.93
N ALA A 28 3.06 -4.80 -25.63
CA ALA A 28 2.64 -4.62 -27.03
C ALA A 28 3.53 -5.38 -28.05
N SER A 29 4.77 -5.72 -27.69
CA SER A 29 5.73 -6.40 -28.57
C SER A 29 5.89 -7.91 -28.32
N SER A 30 5.17 -8.48 -27.34
CA SER A 30 5.31 -9.89 -26.96
C SER A 30 4.91 -10.83 -28.11
N SER A 31 5.79 -11.78 -28.42
CA SER A 31 5.63 -12.78 -29.49
C SER A 31 5.03 -14.12 -29.01
N ARG A 32 4.48 -14.17 -27.77
CA ARG A 32 3.91 -15.42 -27.24
C ARG A 32 2.61 -15.80 -27.97
N PRO A 33 2.44 -17.07 -28.35
CA PRO A 33 1.34 -17.54 -29.21
C PRO A 33 -0.06 -17.42 -28.59
N LEU A 34 -0.18 -17.23 -27.27
CA LEU A 34 -1.45 -17.11 -26.55
C LEU A 34 -1.94 -15.66 -26.39
N ARG A 35 -1.20 -14.66 -26.88
CA ARG A 35 -1.60 -13.24 -26.79
C ARG A 35 -2.08 -12.70 -28.13
N PRO A 36 -3.28 -12.11 -28.20
CA PRO A 36 -3.62 -11.25 -29.32
C PRO A 36 -2.71 -10.01 -29.30
N LYS A 37 -2.24 -9.56 -30.48
CA LYS A 37 -1.45 -8.33 -30.61
C LYS A 37 -2.25 -7.13 -30.09
N ARG A 38 -1.76 -6.47 -29.03
CA ARG A 38 -2.38 -5.29 -28.41
C ARG A 38 -1.79 -3.99 -28.95
N THR A 39 -2.58 -2.94 -28.99
CA THR A 39 -2.04 -1.58 -29.12
C THR A 39 -1.30 -1.18 -27.83
N LYS A 40 -0.37 -0.23 -27.92
CA LYS A 40 0.33 0.28 -26.71
C LYS A 40 -0.65 0.85 -25.68
N GLU A 41 -1.70 1.51 -26.16
CA GLU A 41 -2.76 2.12 -25.34
C GLU A 41 -3.59 1.05 -24.62
N ALA A 42 -4.07 0.02 -25.33
CA ALA A 42 -4.83 -1.06 -24.72
C ALA A 42 -3.99 -1.86 -23.70
N ALA A 43 -2.70 -2.08 -23.99
CA ALA A 43 -1.79 -2.74 -23.06
C ALA A 43 -1.51 -1.89 -21.80
N ALA A 44 -1.38 -0.57 -21.95
CA ALA A 44 -1.18 0.34 -20.82
C ALA A 44 -2.42 0.39 -19.93
N GLU A 45 -3.60 0.47 -20.53
CA GLU A 45 -4.86 0.56 -19.78
C GLU A 45 -5.18 -0.75 -19.05
N LEU A 46 -4.97 -1.90 -19.70
CA LEU A 46 -5.09 -3.21 -19.05
C LEU A 46 -4.17 -3.32 -17.83
N GLN A 47 -2.90 -2.96 -18.00
CA GLN A 47 -1.93 -3.00 -16.91
C GLN A 47 -2.33 -2.07 -15.77
N ARG A 48 -2.77 -0.84 -16.07
CA ARG A 48 -3.19 0.13 -15.07
C ARG A 48 -4.36 -0.40 -14.25
N LEU A 49 -5.39 -0.90 -14.91
CA LEU A 49 -6.59 -1.44 -14.26
C LEU A 49 -6.27 -2.69 -13.44
N LEU A 50 -5.51 -3.63 -14.00
CA LEU A 50 -5.10 -4.85 -13.31
C LEU A 50 -4.27 -4.54 -12.06
N ARG A 51 -3.27 -3.66 -12.17
CA ARG A 51 -2.48 -3.21 -11.01
C ARG A 51 -3.35 -2.58 -9.94
N ASN A 52 -4.28 -1.72 -10.33
CA ASN A 52 -5.19 -1.08 -9.39
C ASN A 52 -6.03 -2.10 -8.62
N HIS A 53 -6.64 -3.07 -9.31
CA HIS A 53 -7.43 -4.12 -8.67
C HIS A 53 -6.60 -5.00 -7.74
N VAL A 54 -5.41 -5.42 -8.19
CA VAL A 54 -4.50 -6.24 -7.36
C VAL A 54 -4.01 -5.44 -6.15
N ASP A 55 -3.64 -4.17 -6.32
CA ASP A 55 -3.22 -3.30 -5.23
C ASP A 55 -4.31 -3.11 -4.19
N GLN A 56 -5.52 -2.72 -4.60
CA GLN A 56 -6.66 -2.54 -3.70
C GLN A 56 -6.91 -3.80 -2.87
N TRP A 57 -6.88 -4.98 -3.51
CA TRP A 57 -7.03 -6.25 -2.80
C TRP A 57 -5.85 -6.56 -1.87
N LEU A 58 -4.61 -6.32 -2.28
CA LEU A 58 -3.43 -6.51 -1.42
C LEU A 58 -3.46 -5.61 -0.18
N GLU A 59 -3.93 -4.37 -0.32
CA GLU A 59 -4.05 -3.39 0.77
C GLU A 59 -5.07 -3.81 1.84
N THR A 60 -6.05 -4.65 1.51
CA THR A 60 -6.99 -5.17 2.52
C THR A 60 -6.32 -6.04 3.60
N GLY A 61 -5.13 -6.56 3.32
CA GLY A 61 -4.31 -7.28 4.30
C GLY A 61 -3.38 -6.38 5.12
N MET A 62 -3.42 -5.05 4.93
CA MET A 62 -2.55 -4.10 5.62
C MET A 62 -3.19 -3.59 6.90
N GLN A 63 -2.36 -3.47 7.94
CA GLN A 63 -2.74 -2.91 9.23
C GLN A 63 -2.21 -1.47 9.36
N TYR A 64 -2.83 -0.69 10.24
CA TYR A 64 -2.50 0.73 10.49
C TYR A 64 -1.02 1.01 10.82
N GLY A 65 -0.28 -0.01 11.30
CA GLY A 65 1.17 0.08 11.59
C GLY A 65 2.11 -0.24 10.40
N GLY A 66 1.57 -0.50 9.21
CA GLY A 66 2.34 -0.98 8.05
C GLY A 66 2.66 -2.48 8.07
N ALA A 67 2.09 -3.21 9.04
CA ALA A 67 2.18 -4.66 9.09
C ALA A 67 1.26 -5.27 8.03
N GLU A 68 1.75 -6.29 7.33
CA GLU A 68 1.00 -7.01 6.29
C GLU A 68 0.65 -8.42 6.77
N ALA A 69 -0.64 -8.75 6.72
CA ALA A 69 -1.17 -10.06 7.02
C ALA A 69 -1.81 -10.66 5.75
N PRO A 70 -1.05 -11.43 4.92
CA PRO A 70 -1.57 -11.97 3.66
C PRO A 70 -2.82 -12.86 3.83
N GLY A 71 -2.95 -13.52 4.98
CA GLY A 71 -4.12 -14.34 5.31
C GLY A 71 -5.39 -13.54 5.66
N SER A 72 -5.26 -12.24 5.93
CA SER A 72 -6.36 -11.35 6.30
C SER A 72 -6.89 -10.53 5.13
N ARG A 73 -6.38 -10.75 3.91
CA ARG A 73 -6.86 -10.06 2.71
C ARG A 73 -8.33 -10.38 2.49
N ASN A 74 -9.15 -9.34 2.35
CA ASN A 74 -10.59 -9.44 2.24
C ASN A 74 -11.04 -9.10 0.81
N PHE A 75 -11.82 -10.00 0.24
CA PHE A 75 -12.35 -9.85 -1.11
C PHE A 75 -13.46 -8.76 -1.20
N ARG A 76 -14.29 -8.56 -0.16
CA ARG A 76 -15.42 -7.60 -0.17
C ARG A 76 -15.00 -6.13 -0.33
N VAL A 77 -13.85 -5.77 0.23
CA VAL A 77 -13.34 -4.40 0.15
C VAL A 77 -12.77 -4.12 -1.25
N ALA A 78 -12.19 -5.14 -1.90
CA ALA A 78 -11.74 -5.03 -3.29
C ALA A 78 -12.92 -4.97 -4.28
N GLU A 79 -14.04 -5.63 -3.96
CA GLU A 79 -15.29 -5.52 -4.71
C GLU A 79 -15.81 -4.08 -4.68
N GLN A 80 -15.93 -3.46 -3.49
CA GLN A 80 -16.38 -2.07 -3.31
C GLN A 80 -15.60 -1.05 -4.15
N SER A 81 -14.31 -1.29 -4.40
CA SER A 81 -13.47 -0.39 -5.18
C SER A 81 -13.39 -0.73 -6.69
N ALA A 82 -13.99 -1.86 -7.11
CA ALA A 82 -14.30 -2.17 -8.51
C ALA A 82 -15.69 -1.62 -8.94
N TRP A 83 -16.53 -1.20 -7.98
CA TRP A 83 -17.71 -0.41 -8.28
C TRP A 83 -17.30 1.00 -8.67
N LEU A 84 -17.33 1.28 -9.97
CA LEU A 84 -17.22 2.64 -10.49
C LEU A 84 -18.40 3.47 -9.95
N GLU A 85 -18.13 4.45 -9.08
CA GLU A 85 -19.14 5.45 -8.69
C GLU A 85 -19.61 6.28 -9.91
N GLU A 86 -18.77 6.37 -10.93
CA GLU A 86 -19.03 7.03 -12.20
C GLU A 86 -19.52 6.03 -13.25
N GLY A 87 -20.84 6.03 -13.44
CA GLY A 87 -21.56 5.27 -14.45
C GLY A 87 -23.02 5.72 -14.48
N THR A 88 -23.62 5.68 -15.66
CA THR A 88 -25.04 5.97 -15.88
C THR A 88 -25.92 5.00 -15.06
N ALA A 89 -27.16 5.41 -14.77
CA ALA A 89 -28.09 4.59 -13.98
C ALA A 89 -28.36 3.20 -14.59
N GLU A 90 -28.16 3.03 -15.90
CA GLU A 90 -28.21 1.75 -16.59
C GLU A 90 -26.98 0.89 -16.30
N GLU A 91 -25.76 1.45 -16.36
CA GLU A 91 -24.51 0.77 -15.97
C GLU A 91 -24.54 0.31 -14.51
N LYS A 92 -25.16 1.11 -13.63
CA LYS A 92 -25.42 0.78 -12.22
C LYS A 92 -26.49 -0.33 -12.04
N ARG A 93 -27.42 -0.49 -13.00
CA ARG A 93 -28.46 -1.54 -12.99
C ARG A 93 -27.97 -2.90 -13.48
N PHE A 94 -26.90 -2.95 -14.29
CA PHE A 94 -26.38 -4.21 -14.84
C PHE A 94 -25.73 -5.14 -13.81
N ALA A 95 -25.40 -4.65 -12.62
CA ALA A 95 -24.77 -5.46 -11.58
C ALA A 95 -25.74 -6.35 -10.79
N LEU A 96 -27.06 -6.07 -10.79
CA LEU A 96 -27.98 -6.68 -9.81
C LEU A 96 -28.95 -7.76 -10.33
N LEU A 97 -29.03 -8.06 -11.64
CA LEU A 97 -29.90 -9.15 -12.11
C LEU A 97 -29.14 -10.33 -12.74
N PRO A 98 -29.50 -11.60 -12.44
CA PRO A 98 -29.08 -12.74 -13.24
C PRO A 98 -29.99 -12.79 -14.47
N ARG A 99 -29.49 -12.40 -15.64
CA ARG A 99 -30.14 -12.74 -16.92
C ARG A 99 -29.22 -13.65 -17.70
N SER A 100 -29.67 -14.88 -17.90
CA SER A 100 -29.22 -15.70 -19.01
C SER A 100 -29.68 -15.01 -20.28
N PHE A 101 -28.74 -14.42 -21.02
CA PHE A 101 -28.97 -14.10 -22.42
C PHE A 101 -28.43 -15.28 -23.25
N PRO A 102 -29.16 -15.77 -24.26
CA PRO A 102 -28.61 -16.74 -25.19
C PRO A 102 -27.42 -16.09 -25.90
N GLY A 103 -26.20 -16.52 -25.56
CA GLY A 103 -24.95 -16.02 -26.13
C GLY A 103 -23.97 -15.31 -25.18
N ASN A 104 -24.34 -15.04 -23.91
CA ASN A 104 -23.42 -14.48 -22.90
C ASN A 104 -23.19 -15.50 -21.77
N HIS A 105 -21.96 -15.97 -21.63
CA HIS A 105 -21.56 -16.86 -20.52
C HIS A 105 -21.24 -16.03 -19.27
N THR A 106 -22.27 -15.66 -18.51
CA THR A 106 -22.09 -15.17 -17.14
C THR A 106 -21.90 -16.37 -16.22
N PHE A 107 -20.77 -16.42 -15.51
CA PHE A 107 -20.52 -17.44 -14.49
C PHE A 107 -20.58 -16.78 -13.11
N SER A 108 -21.34 -17.39 -12.20
CA SER A 108 -21.46 -16.97 -10.81
C SER A 108 -20.80 -18.03 -9.94
N ILE A 109 -19.83 -17.63 -9.12
CA ILE A 109 -19.15 -18.55 -8.22
C ILE A 109 -19.39 -18.13 -6.78
N ASN A 110 -19.97 -19.05 -6.03
CA ASN A 110 -20.16 -18.92 -4.59
C ASN A 110 -18.92 -19.48 -3.90
N PHE A 111 -18.20 -18.64 -3.15
CA PHE A 111 -17.10 -19.10 -2.31
C PHE A 111 -17.35 -18.70 -0.85
N PRO A 112 -17.13 -19.61 0.12
CA PRO A 112 -16.80 -19.22 1.48
C PRO A 112 -15.38 -18.65 1.46
N LEU A 113 -15.27 -17.33 1.29
CA LEU A 113 -13.98 -16.61 1.23
C LEU A 113 -13.44 -16.25 2.62
N SER A 114 -14.29 -16.38 3.64
CA SER A 114 -13.96 -16.33 5.05
C SER A 114 -13.96 -17.76 5.60
N GLY A 115 -13.03 -18.08 6.50
CA GLY A 115 -13.04 -19.35 7.24
C GLY A 115 -14.20 -19.45 8.24
N ASP A 116 -15.13 -18.49 8.24
CA ASP A 116 -16.30 -18.46 9.10
C ASP A 116 -17.53 -19.07 8.38
N PRO A 117 -18.06 -20.21 8.85
CA PRO A 117 -19.23 -20.86 8.25
C PRO A 117 -20.54 -20.08 8.41
N ALA A 118 -20.57 -18.97 9.17
CA ALA A 118 -21.76 -18.16 9.38
C ALA A 118 -21.96 -17.02 8.36
N GLU A 119 -21.00 -16.76 7.47
CA GLU A 119 -21.10 -15.65 6.52
C GLU A 119 -21.81 -16.02 5.20
N THR A 120 -22.75 -15.18 4.79
CA THR A 120 -23.47 -15.31 3.51
C THR A 120 -22.50 -15.27 2.33
N PRO A 121 -22.58 -16.25 1.39
CA PRO A 121 -21.70 -16.30 0.23
C PRO A 121 -21.93 -15.09 -0.67
N LEU A 122 -20.83 -14.48 -1.13
CA LEU A 122 -20.86 -13.38 -2.08
C LEU A 122 -21.21 -13.90 -3.47
N LEU A 123 -22.17 -13.24 -4.11
CA LEU A 123 -22.62 -13.57 -5.46
C LEU A 123 -22.02 -12.56 -6.43
N MET A 124 -20.86 -12.92 -6.97
CA MET A 124 -20.12 -12.08 -7.89
C MET A 124 -20.44 -12.49 -9.34
N LYS A 125 -20.76 -11.52 -10.19
CA LYS A 125 -21.13 -11.76 -11.60
C LYS A 125 -20.00 -11.29 -12.50
N PHE A 126 -19.61 -12.12 -13.45
CA PHE A 126 -18.51 -11.81 -14.36
C PHE A 126 -18.89 -11.98 -15.82
N HIS A 127 -18.27 -11.14 -16.64
CA HIS A 127 -18.38 -11.20 -18.09
C HIS A 127 -17.15 -11.93 -18.66
N LEU A 128 -17.28 -13.22 -18.99
CA LEU A 128 -16.28 -13.97 -19.78
C LEU A 128 -16.40 -13.62 -21.27
N LYS A 129 -16.36 -12.33 -21.62
CA LYS A 129 -16.26 -11.92 -23.02
C LYS A 129 -14.80 -12.00 -23.45
N ASN A 130 -14.52 -12.48 -24.66
CA ASN A 130 -13.24 -12.27 -25.31
C ASN A 130 -13.03 -10.77 -25.45
N ALA A 131 -12.15 -10.18 -24.64
CA ALA A 131 -11.80 -8.78 -24.76
C ALA A 131 -11.19 -8.56 -26.14
N ASP A 132 -11.62 -7.51 -26.85
CA ASP A 132 -10.94 -7.08 -28.05
C ASP A 132 -9.63 -6.43 -27.63
N ALA A 133 -8.54 -7.17 -27.81
CA ALA A 133 -7.19 -6.76 -27.48
C ALA A 133 -6.74 -5.43 -28.13
N LYS A 134 -7.46 -4.97 -29.16
CA LYS A 134 -7.20 -3.70 -29.84
C LYS A 134 -8.08 -2.55 -29.32
N ASN A 135 -9.15 -2.84 -28.59
CA ASN A 135 -10.06 -1.85 -28.02
C ASN A 135 -9.70 -1.57 -26.55
N PRO A 136 -9.21 -0.36 -26.22
CA PRO A 136 -8.90 0.01 -24.83
C PRO A 136 -10.10 -0.10 -23.89
N HIS A 137 -11.33 0.09 -24.39
CA HIS A 137 -12.54 -0.02 -23.56
C HIS A 137 -12.86 -1.46 -23.12
N SER A 138 -12.31 -2.48 -23.78
CA SER A 138 -12.40 -3.87 -23.30
C SER A 138 -11.29 -4.28 -22.35
N ALA A 139 -10.29 -3.42 -22.10
CA ALA A 139 -9.22 -3.69 -21.13
C ALA A 139 -9.76 -3.86 -19.70
N PHE A 140 -10.89 -3.19 -19.38
CA PHE A 140 -11.58 -3.35 -18.11
C PHE A 140 -12.09 -4.78 -17.89
N LEU A 141 -12.83 -5.34 -18.86
CA LEU A 141 -13.35 -6.71 -18.79
C LEU A 141 -12.21 -7.74 -18.67
N GLU A 142 -11.10 -7.50 -19.36
CA GLU A 142 -9.93 -8.36 -19.28
C GLU A 142 -9.23 -8.27 -17.91
N ALA A 143 -9.06 -7.07 -17.37
CA ALA A 143 -8.49 -6.85 -16.03
C ALA A 143 -9.33 -7.53 -14.94
N GLU A 144 -10.66 -7.40 -15.01
CA GLU A 144 -11.59 -8.09 -14.10
C GLU A 144 -11.45 -9.61 -14.18
N SER A 145 -11.41 -10.16 -15.40
CA SER A 145 -11.24 -11.60 -15.63
C SER A 145 -9.91 -12.11 -15.06
N LEU A 146 -8.80 -11.40 -15.32
CA LEU A 146 -7.48 -11.74 -14.80
C LEU A 146 -7.40 -11.67 -13.27
N THR A 147 -7.96 -10.62 -12.67
CA THR A 147 -8.07 -10.51 -11.21
C THR A 147 -8.90 -11.65 -10.65
N MET A 148 -10.00 -12.03 -11.30
CA MET A 148 -10.82 -13.16 -10.84
C MET A 148 -10.06 -14.48 -10.92
N MET A 149 -9.38 -14.77 -12.04
CA MET A 149 -8.53 -15.96 -12.15
C MET A 149 -7.44 -16.01 -11.06
N LEU A 150 -6.84 -14.85 -10.73
CA LEU A 150 -5.91 -14.74 -9.60
C LEU A 150 -6.60 -15.10 -8.28
N LEU A 151 -7.78 -14.53 -8.00
CA LEU A 151 -8.52 -14.74 -6.76
C LEU A 151 -9.10 -16.16 -6.61
N MET A 152 -9.32 -16.88 -7.72
CA MET A 152 -9.75 -18.27 -7.70
C MET A 152 -8.60 -19.26 -7.57
N SER A 153 -7.42 -18.89 -8.07
CA SER A 153 -6.23 -19.76 -8.03
C SER A 153 -5.53 -19.76 -6.67
N ASP A 154 -4.57 -20.67 -6.49
CA ASP A 154 -3.68 -20.71 -5.33
C ASP A 154 -2.75 -19.48 -5.25
N LEU A 155 -2.55 -18.82 -6.39
CA LEU A 155 -1.74 -17.61 -6.54
C LEU A 155 -2.19 -16.48 -5.63
N ARG A 156 -3.49 -16.41 -5.26
CA ARG A 156 -3.99 -15.43 -4.27
C ARG A 156 -3.26 -15.49 -2.92
N PHE A 157 -2.79 -16.67 -2.54
CA PHE A 157 -2.07 -16.86 -1.28
C PHE A 157 -0.56 -16.62 -1.38
N ARG A 158 -0.08 -16.39 -2.61
CA ARG A 158 1.35 -16.35 -2.94
C ARG A 158 1.76 -15.03 -3.55
N ILE A 159 0.87 -14.32 -4.22
CA ILE A 159 1.17 -13.00 -4.78
C ILE A 159 1.42 -11.99 -3.66
N ALA A 160 2.43 -11.16 -3.85
CA ALA A 160 2.81 -10.10 -2.95
C ALA A 160 3.30 -8.89 -3.74
N LYS A 161 3.26 -7.72 -3.09
CA LYS A 161 3.86 -6.49 -3.58
C LYS A 161 5.00 -6.06 -2.66
N CYS A 162 6.13 -5.71 -3.26
CA CYS A 162 7.30 -5.19 -2.58
C CYS A 162 6.96 -3.80 -2.06
N ARG A 163 7.14 -3.57 -0.75
CA ARG A 163 6.86 -2.28 -0.10
C ARG A 163 7.97 -1.25 -0.26
N TYR A 164 9.01 -1.56 -1.02
CA TYR A 164 10.03 -0.58 -1.35
C TYR A 164 9.57 0.26 -2.55
N GLU A 165 9.31 1.55 -2.32
CA GLU A 165 8.66 2.47 -3.27
C GLU A 165 9.34 2.55 -4.64
N THR A 166 10.65 2.37 -4.70
CA THR A 166 11.43 2.45 -5.95
C THR A 166 11.74 1.08 -6.56
N CYS A 167 11.03 0.02 -6.13
CA CYS A 167 11.14 -1.30 -6.72
C CYS A 167 10.61 -1.32 -8.16
N ARG A 168 11.44 -1.72 -9.12
CA ARG A 168 11.10 -1.77 -10.55
C ARG A 168 10.09 -2.87 -10.90
N GLU A 169 10.18 -3.99 -10.19
CA GLU A 169 9.29 -5.15 -10.35
C GLU A 169 8.63 -5.42 -9.00
N PRO A 170 7.60 -4.62 -8.66
CA PRO A 170 7.05 -4.64 -7.32
C PRO A 170 6.25 -5.92 -7.04
N TYR A 171 5.69 -6.60 -8.04
CA TYR A 171 4.90 -7.81 -7.82
C TYR A 171 5.78 -9.06 -7.89
N PHE A 172 5.58 -10.00 -6.97
CA PHE A 172 6.31 -11.27 -6.97
C PHE A 172 5.49 -12.39 -6.32
N PHE A 173 5.87 -13.63 -6.60
CA PHE A 173 5.29 -14.80 -5.94
C PHE A 173 6.17 -15.30 -4.82
N LEU A 174 5.51 -15.58 -3.69
CA LEU A 174 6.07 -16.32 -2.58
C LEU A 174 6.15 -17.81 -2.96
N GLN A 175 7.24 -18.45 -2.54
CA GLN A 175 7.42 -19.90 -2.76
C GLN A 175 6.36 -20.74 -2.03
N LYS A 176 5.85 -20.25 -0.91
CA LYS A 176 4.85 -20.92 -0.07
C LYS A 176 3.78 -19.95 0.39
N ARG A 177 2.57 -20.46 0.62
CA ARG A 177 1.47 -19.73 1.27
C ARG A 177 1.93 -19.18 2.62
N GLN A 178 1.74 -17.88 2.82
CA GLN A 178 2.15 -17.22 4.06
C GLN A 178 0.99 -17.19 5.06
N LYS A 179 1.24 -17.68 6.26
CA LYS A 179 0.33 -17.55 7.42
C LYS A 179 0.81 -16.52 8.44
N LYS A 180 2.01 -15.97 8.23
CA LYS A 180 2.68 -15.05 9.15
C LYS A 180 2.28 -13.60 8.85
N VAL A 181 2.17 -12.80 9.91
CA VAL A 181 2.08 -11.34 9.83
C VAL A 181 3.49 -10.74 9.73
N TRP A 182 3.70 -9.86 8.76
CA TRP A 182 4.97 -9.21 8.48
C TRP A 182 4.93 -7.77 8.95
N GLU A 183 5.62 -7.46 10.05
CA GLU A 183 5.59 -6.16 10.73
C GLU A 183 5.90 -4.95 9.82
N ASN A 184 6.75 -5.13 8.81
CA ASN A 184 7.16 -4.06 7.89
C ASN A 184 6.66 -4.29 6.46
N GLY A 185 5.72 -5.21 6.27
CA GLY A 185 5.25 -5.67 4.97
C GLY A 185 6.22 -6.64 4.27
N LEU A 186 5.87 -6.99 3.04
CA LEU A 186 6.62 -7.92 2.21
C LEU A 186 7.60 -7.20 1.27
N PHE A 187 8.75 -7.82 1.04
CA PHE A 187 9.80 -7.32 0.14
C PHE A 187 10.28 -8.43 -0.79
N CYS A 188 10.52 -8.11 -2.06
CA CYS A 188 10.98 -9.09 -3.03
C CYS A 188 12.43 -9.56 -2.78
N CYS A 189 13.23 -8.77 -2.05
CA CYS A 189 14.61 -9.13 -1.73
C CYS A 189 15.08 -8.53 -0.40
N LEU A 190 16.18 -9.09 0.12
CA LEU A 190 16.81 -8.64 1.36
C LEU A 190 17.30 -7.19 1.30
N ALA A 191 17.78 -6.74 0.13
CA ALA A 191 18.26 -5.38 -0.08
C ALA A 191 17.14 -4.34 0.12
N HIS A 192 15.96 -4.58 -0.47
CA HIS A 192 14.80 -3.71 -0.31
C HIS A 192 14.29 -3.68 1.14
N ASN A 193 14.24 -4.83 1.81
CA ASN A 193 13.87 -4.87 3.24
C ASN A 193 14.86 -4.06 4.09
N ARG A 194 16.17 -4.25 3.89
CA ARG A 194 17.23 -3.50 4.60
C ARG A 194 17.14 -2.00 4.31
N ALA A 195 16.93 -1.59 3.07
CA ALA A 195 16.78 -0.18 2.70
C ALA A 195 15.54 0.45 3.37
N ALA A 196 14.38 -0.19 3.28
CA ALA A 196 13.14 0.29 3.88
C ALA A 196 13.23 0.36 5.42
N THR A 197 13.77 -0.69 6.06
CA THR A 197 13.95 -0.72 7.52
C THR A 197 15.00 0.27 8.00
N ALA A 198 16.08 0.49 7.25
CA ALA A 198 17.06 1.53 7.54
C ALA A 198 16.41 2.92 7.51
N THR A 199 15.64 3.25 6.47
CA THR A 199 14.91 4.52 6.38
C THR A 199 13.93 4.69 7.54
N LYS A 200 13.15 3.65 7.87
CA LYS A 200 12.23 3.66 9.02
C LYS A 200 12.98 3.89 10.33
N ARG A 201 14.08 3.18 10.58
CA ARG A 201 14.93 3.32 11.77
C ARG A 201 15.56 4.71 11.86
N VAL A 202 16.06 5.26 10.76
CA VAL A 202 16.61 6.63 10.71
C VAL A 202 15.52 7.65 11.02
N ARG A 203 14.30 7.48 10.50
CA ARG A 203 13.16 8.35 10.81
C ARG A 203 12.79 8.27 12.30
N ILE A 204 12.67 7.07 12.86
CA ILE A 204 12.38 6.86 14.29
C ILE A 204 13.47 7.54 15.14
N ARG A 205 14.75 7.24 14.86
CA ARG A 205 15.88 7.84 15.59
C ARG A 205 15.89 9.37 15.50
N ARG A 206 15.58 9.95 14.32
CA ARG A 206 15.47 11.41 14.16
C ARG A 206 14.33 11.98 15.00
N ASN A 207 13.17 11.34 15.00
CA ASN A 207 12.02 11.76 15.80
C ASN A 207 12.31 11.69 17.31
N GLU A 208 12.91 10.59 17.77
CA GLU A 208 13.33 10.42 19.17
C GLU A 208 14.37 11.47 19.57
N CYS A 209 15.39 11.69 18.73
CA CYS A 209 16.39 12.73 18.94
C CYS A 209 15.74 14.11 19.04
N GLN A 210 14.83 14.44 18.13
CA GLN A 210 14.09 15.69 18.14
C GLN A 210 13.25 15.86 19.42
N GLN A 211 12.53 14.82 19.85
CA GLN A 211 11.78 14.85 21.10
C GLN A 211 12.70 15.08 22.31
N ARG A 212 13.84 14.39 22.37
CA ARG A 212 14.83 14.58 23.45
C ARG A 212 15.38 16.00 23.46
N LEU A 213 15.64 16.61 22.30
CA LEU A 213 16.04 18.02 22.20
C LEU A 213 14.95 18.96 22.72
N ILE A 214 13.69 18.71 22.38
CA ILE A 214 12.54 19.48 22.88
C ILE A 214 12.45 19.36 24.40
N MET A 215 12.61 18.17 24.95
CA MET A 215 12.59 17.92 26.40
C MET A 215 13.75 18.63 27.12
N LEU A 216 14.96 18.59 26.56
CA LEU A 216 16.11 19.32 27.09
C LEU A 216 15.86 20.83 27.06
N ALA A 217 15.35 21.36 25.94
CA ALA A 217 15.01 22.78 25.82
C ALA A 217 13.94 23.18 26.84
N ALA A 218 12.89 22.38 27.00
CA ALA A 218 11.84 22.59 27.99
C ALA A 218 12.38 22.58 29.43
N ALA A 219 13.29 21.65 29.75
CA ALA A 219 13.95 21.60 31.06
C ALA A 219 14.83 22.83 31.30
N GLN A 220 15.54 23.32 30.28
CA GLN A 220 16.34 24.54 30.36
C GLN A 220 15.46 25.79 30.52
N LEU A 221 14.29 25.82 29.89
CA LEU A 221 13.32 26.90 29.98
C LEU A 221 12.70 26.97 31.38
N ARG A 222 12.27 25.83 31.95
CA ARG A 222 11.77 25.75 33.32
C ARG A 222 12.74 26.31 34.36
N LYS A 223 14.04 26.13 34.16
CA LYS A 223 15.08 26.62 35.10
C LYS A 223 15.24 28.14 35.08
N ARG A 224 14.84 28.80 33.99
CA ARG A 224 15.17 30.21 33.73
C ARG A 224 13.95 31.13 33.68
N SER A 225 12.77 30.56 33.42
CA SER A 225 11.54 31.33 33.26
C SER A 225 10.56 31.02 34.38
N GLN A 226 10.11 32.06 35.06
CA GLN A 226 8.91 31.97 35.91
C GLN A 226 7.68 31.77 35.01
N ARG A 227 6.72 30.97 35.48
CA ARG A 227 5.51 30.59 34.72
C ARG A 227 4.83 31.84 34.16
N GLY A 228 4.72 31.95 32.84
CA GLY A 228 3.79 32.90 32.21
C GLY A 228 4.37 34.03 31.34
N ASN A 229 5.69 34.16 31.16
CA ASN A 229 6.22 35.17 30.23
C ASN A 229 6.14 34.68 28.77
N GLU A 230 5.93 35.62 27.83
CA GLU A 230 6.10 35.44 26.38
C GLU A 230 7.57 35.19 26.03
N TRP A 231 8.17 34.12 26.57
CA TRP A 231 9.57 33.76 26.40
C TRP A 231 9.96 33.60 24.93
N TYR A 232 8.98 33.33 24.07
CA TYR A 232 9.12 33.24 22.62
C TYR A 232 9.41 34.59 21.95
N SER A 233 9.15 35.72 22.61
CA SER A 233 9.49 37.06 22.12
C SER A 233 10.90 37.50 22.60
N ASP A 234 11.43 36.87 23.64
CA ASP A 234 12.73 37.19 24.22
C ASP A 234 13.89 36.49 23.47
N ARG A 235 14.66 37.28 22.71
CA ARG A 235 15.82 36.79 21.96
C ARG A 235 16.96 36.33 22.88
N SER A 236 17.18 37.00 24.01
CA SER A 236 18.24 36.66 24.96
C SER A 236 17.95 35.30 25.60
N LEU A 237 16.70 35.08 26.02
CA LEU A 237 16.28 33.80 26.58
C LEU A 237 16.37 32.66 25.54
N LYS A 238 16.02 32.90 24.27
CA LYS A 238 16.25 31.92 23.19
C LYS A 238 17.73 31.59 23.01
N GLN A 239 18.62 32.57 23.08
CA GLN A 239 20.06 32.36 22.97
C GLN A 239 20.61 31.54 24.15
N GLU A 240 20.12 31.79 25.35
CA GLU A 240 20.47 31.01 26.53
C GLU A 240 19.96 29.57 26.45
N LEU A 241 18.76 29.34 25.92
CA LEU A 241 18.23 28.00 25.66
C LEU A 241 19.13 27.25 24.68
N VAL A 242 19.50 27.87 23.56
CA VAL A 242 20.44 27.30 22.58
C VAL A 242 21.73 26.88 23.27
N THR A 243 22.32 27.77 24.08
CA THR A 243 23.57 27.50 24.79
C THR A 243 23.43 26.35 25.80
N GLY A 244 22.34 26.33 26.56
CA GLY A 244 22.04 25.29 27.55
C GLY A 244 21.80 23.92 26.91
N VAL A 245 21.07 23.87 25.80
CA VAL A 245 20.80 22.63 25.05
C VAL A 245 22.07 22.13 24.37
N ASN A 246 22.85 22.99 23.71
CA ASN A 246 24.11 22.59 23.07
C ASN A 246 25.13 22.06 24.07
N ARG A 247 25.17 22.60 25.30
CA ARG A 247 25.96 22.04 26.39
C ARG A 247 25.45 20.65 26.83
N GLY A 248 24.13 20.44 26.81
CA GLY A 248 23.52 19.14 27.07
C GLY A 248 23.85 18.11 25.99
N ILE A 249 23.75 18.50 24.72
CA ILE A 249 24.14 17.70 23.55
C ILE A 249 25.61 17.28 23.66
N ALA A 250 26.52 18.21 23.92
CA ALA A 250 27.95 17.93 24.01
C ALA A 250 28.34 16.97 25.15
N ARG A 251 27.46 16.80 26.15
CA ARG A 251 27.69 15.89 27.29
C ARG A 251 27.11 14.50 27.09
N ASP A 252 26.22 14.31 26.12
CA ASP A 252 25.54 13.04 25.90
C ASP A 252 26.05 12.39 24.59
N PRO A 253 26.79 11.28 24.69
CA PRO A 253 27.38 10.61 23.54
C PRO A 253 26.36 10.05 22.55
N ASN A 254 25.07 10.00 22.93
CA ASN A 254 24.00 9.54 22.04
C ASN A 254 23.56 10.60 21.03
N PHE A 255 23.92 11.88 21.23
CA PHE A 255 23.68 12.92 20.23
C PHE A 255 24.86 13.00 19.25
N GLN A 256 24.62 12.53 18.02
CA GLN A 256 25.56 12.69 16.90
C GLN A 256 25.21 13.91 16.02
N GLN A 257 24.47 14.89 16.54
CA GLN A 257 23.99 16.05 15.78
C GLN A 257 24.81 17.30 16.08
N ASP A 258 24.90 18.18 15.08
CA ASP A 258 25.35 19.55 15.25
C ASP A 258 24.41 20.30 16.22
N GLY A 259 24.97 21.28 16.93
CA GLY A 259 24.21 22.08 17.90
C GLY A 259 22.96 22.73 17.30
N ILE A 260 21.94 22.95 18.13
CA ILE A 260 20.73 23.68 17.74
C ILE A 260 21.00 25.18 17.60
N THR A 261 20.13 25.87 16.87
CA THR A 261 20.19 27.32 16.61
C THR A 261 18.95 28.03 17.14
N ILE A 262 18.96 29.38 17.18
CA ILE A 262 17.77 30.17 17.57
C ILE A 262 16.56 29.87 16.66
N ASN A 263 16.82 29.65 15.36
CA ASN A 263 15.77 29.32 14.40
C ASN A 263 15.09 27.99 14.75
N TRP A 264 15.86 27.01 15.22
CA TRP A 264 15.32 25.74 15.71
C TRP A 264 14.42 25.95 16.93
N VAL A 265 14.86 26.74 17.91
CA VAL A 265 14.06 27.06 19.12
C VAL A 265 12.74 27.75 18.74
N THR A 266 12.81 28.71 17.81
CA THR A 266 11.63 29.45 17.33
C THR A 266 10.65 28.53 16.61
N ARG A 267 11.13 27.64 15.74
CA ARG A 267 10.29 26.66 15.03
C ARG A 267 9.57 25.69 15.98
N HIS A 268 10.20 25.35 17.10
CA HIS A 268 9.67 24.37 18.07
C HIS A 268 9.08 25.00 19.33
N GLN A 269 8.82 26.32 19.34
CA GLN A 269 8.38 27.05 20.52
C GLN A 269 7.12 26.47 21.19
N SER A 270 6.12 26.07 20.41
CA SER A 270 4.87 25.52 20.95
C SER A 270 5.10 24.17 21.64
N SER A 271 5.92 23.30 21.04
CA SER A 271 6.27 22.01 21.64
C SER A 271 7.10 22.20 22.91
N ILE A 272 8.09 23.10 22.89
CA ILE A 272 8.92 23.40 24.06
C ILE A 272 8.06 23.94 25.21
N HIS A 273 7.16 24.89 24.92
CA HIS A 273 6.23 25.44 25.91
C HIS A 273 5.32 24.34 26.49
N SER A 274 4.73 23.50 25.62
CA SER A 274 3.89 22.37 26.06
C SER A 274 4.65 21.41 26.99
N TYR A 275 5.86 21.01 26.64
CA TYR A 275 6.67 20.12 27.49
C TYR A 275 7.15 20.79 28.78
N ALA A 276 7.37 22.10 28.77
CA ALA A 276 7.83 22.82 29.95
C ALA A 276 6.73 22.89 31.03
N TRP A 277 5.48 23.12 30.66
CA TRP A 277 4.42 23.46 31.62
C TRP A 277 3.16 22.58 31.61
N HIS A 278 2.97 21.74 30.59
CA HIS A 278 1.77 20.91 30.43
C HIS A 278 2.02 19.40 30.45
N GLN A 279 3.29 18.95 30.40
CA GLN A 279 3.64 17.57 30.71
C GLN A 279 4.35 17.51 32.07
N SER A 280 3.55 17.39 33.12
CA SER A 280 3.95 16.72 34.36
C SER A 280 3.95 15.21 34.07
N LEU A 281 4.97 14.52 34.58
CA LEU A 281 5.25 13.08 34.46
C LEU A 281 4.02 12.18 34.37
#